data_AF-A0A3D0M1A6-F1
#
_entry.id   AF-A0A3D0M1A6-F1
#
_cell.length_a   1.000
_cell.length_b   1.000
_cell.length_c   1.000
_cell.angle_alpha   90.00
_cell.angle_beta   90.00
_cell.angle_gamma   90.00
#
_symmetry.space_group_name_H-M   'P 1'
#
loop_
_entity.id
_entity.type
_entity.pdbx_description
1 polymer ?
#
loop_
_entity_poly.entity_id
_entity_poly.type
_entity_poly.pdbx_seq_one_letter_code
_entity_poly.pdbx_strand_id
1 'polypeptide(L)'
;RETDIIGRIGGDEFLIFLQDIDNDHIVEMAQNLLSSLSSFKVKACPGSYKCLSVSIGIETGIPQTGDSLKEFYNRADMALYHAKKSGRNCISYDNVIIKNPNERVWQNESSALKNLVAECARK
;
A
#
# COMPACT_ATOMS: atom_id res chain seq x y z
N ARG A 1 -6.57 -10.95 12.63
CA ARG A 1 -6.79 -11.54 13.98
C ARG A 1 -8.00 -10.84 14.59
N GLU A 2 -8.64 -11.39 15.63
CA GLU A 2 -9.82 -10.75 16.25
C GLU A 2 -9.49 -9.41 16.93
N THR A 3 -8.23 -9.21 17.32
CA THR A 3 -7.70 -7.99 17.93
C THR A 3 -7.35 -6.89 16.92
N ASP A 4 -7.27 -7.23 15.63
CA ASP A 4 -6.85 -6.29 14.59
C ASP A 4 -8.03 -5.41 14.20
N ILE A 5 -7.84 -4.09 14.25
CA ILE A 5 -8.90 -3.14 13.88
C ILE A 5 -8.58 -2.60 12.50
N ILE A 6 -9.52 -2.74 11.58
CA ILE A 6 -9.43 -2.21 10.22
C ILE A 6 -10.52 -1.14 10.05
N GLY A 7 -10.12 0.06 9.66
CA GLY A 7 -11.02 1.18 9.45
C GLY A 7 -10.78 1.87 8.11
N ARG A 8 -11.83 2.40 7.49
CA ARG A 8 -11.72 3.34 6.37
C ARG A 8 -11.84 4.75 6.92
N ILE A 9 -10.80 5.55 6.74
CA ILE A 9 -10.74 6.92 7.29
C ILE A 9 -11.49 7.89 6.37
N GLY A 10 -11.36 7.70 5.06
CA GLY A 10 -12.04 8.51 4.05
C GLY A 10 -11.47 8.24 2.66
N GLY A 11 -12.24 8.50 1.59
CA GLY A 11 -11.73 8.31 0.23
C GLY A 11 -11.17 6.91 -0.01
N ASP A 12 -9.91 6.82 -0.42
CA ASP A 12 -9.13 5.59 -0.62
C ASP A 12 -8.18 5.25 0.54
N GLU A 13 -8.36 5.90 1.70
CA GLU A 13 -7.49 5.76 2.87
C GLU A 13 -8.05 4.78 3.91
N PHE A 14 -7.19 3.85 4.31
CA PHE A 14 -7.48 2.80 5.27
C PHE A 14 -6.43 2.82 6.39
N LEU A 15 -6.88 2.52 7.60
CA LEU A 15 -6.05 2.35 8.79
C LEU A 15 -6.16 0.91 9.27
N ILE A 16 -5.01 0.30 9.57
CA ILE A 16 -4.92 -0.99 10.22
C ILE A 16 -4.20 -0.76 11.55
N PHE A 17 -4.88 -1.05 12.65
CA PHE A 17 -4.33 -0.98 13.99
C PHE A 17 -4.12 -2.39 14.52
N LEU A 18 -2.89 -2.68 14.94
CA LEU A 18 -2.46 -4.00 15.39
C LEU A 18 -1.92 -3.91 16.81
N GLN A 19 -2.23 -4.93 17.61
CA GLN A 19 -1.70 -5.13 18.96
C GLN A 19 -0.78 -6.35 18.95
N ASP A 20 0.20 -6.37 19.85
CA ASP A 20 1.11 -7.51 20.07
C ASP A 20 1.73 -8.06 18.78
N ILE A 21 2.37 -7.16 18.03
CA ILE A 21 3.09 -7.47 16.80
C ILE A 21 4.56 -7.07 16.94
N ASP A 22 5.47 -7.90 16.45
CA ASP A 22 6.88 -7.57 16.36
C ASP A 22 7.21 -6.89 15.01
N ASN A 23 8.41 -6.32 14.96
CA ASN A 23 8.85 -5.51 13.82
C ASN A 23 9.05 -6.34 12.53
N ASP A 24 9.38 -7.63 12.65
CA ASP A 24 9.58 -8.48 11.48
C ASP A 24 8.24 -8.89 10.86
N HIS A 25 7.27 -9.30 11.69
CA HIS A 25 5.94 -9.68 11.23
C HIS A 25 5.13 -8.52 10.67
N ILE A 26 5.28 -7.28 11.20
CA ILE A 26 4.58 -6.12 10.64
C ILE A 26 5.07 -5.81 9.22
N VAL A 27 6.39 -5.92 8.98
CA VAL A 27 6.97 -5.69 7.66
C VAL A 27 6.51 -6.78 6.68
N GLU A 28 6.56 -8.03 7.10
CA GLU A 28 6.08 -9.16 6.28
C GLU A 28 4.60 -9.01 5.93
N MET A 29 3.75 -8.68 6.90
CA MET A 29 2.33 -8.45 6.69
C MET A 29 2.07 -7.30 5.71
N ALA A 30 2.81 -6.19 5.83
CA ALA A 30 2.69 -5.07 4.91
C ALA A 30 3.17 -5.42 3.49
N GLN A 31 4.24 -6.20 3.35
CA GLN A 31 4.73 -6.70 2.06
C GLN A 31 3.73 -7.65 1.40
N ASN A 32 3.09 -8.52 2.18
CA ASN A 32 2.04 -9.41 1.71
C ASN A 32 0.83 -8.62 1.21
N LEU A 33 0.41 -7.57 1.92
CA LEU A 33 -0.68 -6.69 1.50
C LEU A 33 -0.34 -5.92 0.22
N LEU A 34 0.87 -5.37 0.13
CA LEU A 34 1.39 -4.67 -1.04
C LEU A 34 1.43 -5.59 -2.28
N SER A 35 1.93 -6.81 -2.12
CA SER A 35 2.05 -7.80 -3.20
C SER A 35 0.69 -8.36 -3.64
N SER A 36 -0.20 -8.59 -2.69
CA SER A 36 -1.55 -9.11 -2.97
C SER A 36 -2.40 -8.10 -3.73
N LEU A 37 -2.38 -6.82 -3.32
CA LEU A 37 -3.14 -5.78 -4.02
C LEU A 37 -2.57 -5.49 -5.41
N SER A 38 -1.25 -5.49 -5.56
CA SER A 38 -0.60 -5.28 -6.86
C SER A 38 -0.85 -6.40 -7.87
N SER A 39 -1.12 -7.62 -7.42
CA SER A 39 -1.51 -8.74 -8.29
C SER A 39 -3.03 -8.85 -8.47
N PHE A 40 -3.82 -8.12 -7.67
CA PHE A 40 -5.27 -8.16 -7.73
C PHE A 40 -5.80 -7.39 -8.94
N LYS A 41 -6.34 -8.14 -9.92
CA LYS A 41 -6.95 -7.60 -11.14
C LYS A 41 -8.42 -7.26 -10.87
N VAL A 42 -8.72 -5.97 -10.83
CA VAL A 42 -10.09 -5.46 -10.69
C VAL A 42 -10.67 -5.20 -12.07
N LYS A 43 -11.85 -5.75 -12.34
CA LYS A 43 -12.58 -5.47 -13.58
C LYS A 43 -13.07 -4.02 -13.55
N ALA A 44 -12.56 -3.20 -14.47
CA ALA A 44 -12.94 -1.79 -14.56
C ALA A 44 -14.16 -1.60 -15.49
N CYS A 45 -14.19 -2.31 -16.62
CA CYS A 45 -15.29 -2.36 -17.59
C CYS A 45 -15.34 -3.75 -18.25
N PRO A 46 -16.34 -4.08 -19.08
CA PRO A 46 -16.33 -5.31 -19.88
C PRO A 46 -15.03 -5.41 -20.70
N GLY A 47 -14.27 -6.49 -20.51
CA GLY A 47 -13.01 -6.73 -21.20
C GLY A 47 -11.79 -5.96 -20.68
N SER A 48 -11.91 -5.10 -19.65
CA SER A 48 -10.77 -4.34 -19.10
C SER A 48 -10.53 -4.62 -17.62
N TYR A 49 -9.26 -4.86 -17.30
CA TYR A 49 -8.79 -5.09 -15.93
C TYR A 49 -7.76 -4.02 -15.56
N LYS A 50 -7.80 -3.56 -14.31
CA LYS A 50 -6.81 -2.68 -13.72
C LYS A 50 -6.22 -3.33 -12.49
N CYS A 51 -4.94 -3.09 -12.25
CA CYS A 51 -4.29 -3.49 -11.02
C CYS A 51 -4.34 -2.31 -10.04
N LEU A 52 -4.58 -2.62 -8.77
CA LEU A 52 -4.51 -1.62 -7.71
C LEU A 52 -3.09 -1.57 -7.17
N SER A 53 -2.67 -0.42 -6.69
CA SER A 53 -1.43 -0.27 -5.94
C SER A 53 -1.73 0.47 -4.64
N VAL A 54 -1.00 0.16 -3.59
CA VAL A 54 -1.13 0.82 -2.30
C VAL A 54 0.22 1.41 -1.89
N SER A 55 0.20 2.52 -1.17
CA SER A 55 1.37 3.00 -0.43
C SER A 55 1.06 2.84 1.06
N ILE A 56 2.01 2.36 1.83
CA ILE A 56 1.79 2.00 3.24
C ILE A 56 2.79 2.78 4.10
N GLY A 57 2.29 3.47 5.11
CA GLY A 57 3.08 4.05 6.19
C GLY A 57 2.90 3.24 7.45
N ILE A 58 3.99 2.91 8.14
CA ILE A 58 3.96 2.09 9.35
C ILE A 58 4.60 2.87 10.49
N GLU A 59 3.93 2.89 11.63
CA GLU A 59 4.48 3.30 12.92
C GLU A 59 4.29 2.16 13.91
N THR A 60 5.33 1.85 14.69
CA THR A 60 5.30 0.87 15.77
C THR A 60 5.87 1.48 17.03
N GLY A 61 5.35 1.10 18.19
CA GLY A 61 5.96 1.49 19.45
C GLY A 61 5.25 0.85 20.63
N ILE A 62 5.93 0.87 21.77
CA ILE A 62 5.34 0.49 23.05
C ILE A 62 4.76 1.77 23.64
N PRO A 63 3.43 1.87 23.83
CA PRO A 63 2.80 3.07 24.35
C PRO A 63 3.30 3.35 25.78
N GLN A 64 3.69 4.59 26.02
CA GLN A 64 4.07 5.11 27.33
C GLN A 64 2.93 5.88 27.98
N THR A 65 3.03 6.10 29.29
CA THR A 65 2.06 6.93 30.02
C THR A 65 2.02 8.34 29.42
N GLY A 66 0.86 8.73 28.90
CA GLY A 66 0.65 10.04 28.27
C GLY A 66 0.63 10.01 26.74
N ASP A 67 1.02 8.89 26.12
CA ASP A 67 0.92 8.74 24.68
C ASP A 67 -0.54 8.73 24.23
N SER A 68 -0.80 9.37 23.10
CA SER A 68 -2.09 9.38 22.44
C SER A 68 -2.07 8.57 21.14
N LEU A 69 -3.19 7.91 20.84
CA LEU A 69 -3.38 7.25 19.54
C LEU A 69 -3.17 8.22 18.37
N LYS A 70 -3.48 9.51 18.57
CA LYS A 70 -3.31 10.56 17.58
C LYS A 70 -1.83 10.77 17.19
N GLU A 71 -0.90 10.64 18.13
CA GLU A 71 0.54 10.76 17.83
C GLU A 71 1.05 9.58 17.00
N PHE A 72 0.60 8.36 17.31
CA PHE A 72 0.90 7.18 16.50
C PHE A 72 0.32 7.32 15.09
N TYR A 73 -0.93 7.77 14.99
CA TYR A 73 -1.57 8.05 13.70
C TYR A 73 -0.78 9.08 12.88
N ASN A 74 -0.40 10.20 13.48
CA ASN A 74 0.34 11.26 12.78
C ASN A 74 1.71 10.75 12.27
N ARG A 75 2.41 9.92 13.04
CA ARG A 75 3.68 9.33 12.62
C ARG A 75 3.49 8.33 11.46
N ALA A 76 2.46 7.49 11.54
CA ALA A 76 2.11 6.57 10.44
C ALA A 76 1.71 7.34 9.17
N ASP A 77 0.99 8.46 9.29
CA ASP A 77 0.64 9.32 8.16
C ASP A 77 1.87 10.00 7.54
N MET A 78 2.82 10.47 8.37
CA MET A 78 4.09 10.99 7.88
C MET A 78 4.91 9.93 7.14
N ALA A 79 4.94 8.69 7.64
CA ALA A 79 5.54 7.56 6.93
C ALA A 79 4.81 7.29 5.60
N LEU A 80 3.48 7.33 5.58
CA LEU A 80 2.69 7.16 4.36
C LEU A 80 3.00 8.26 3.33
N TYR A 81 3.13 9.50 3.78
CA TYR A 81 3.53 10.61 2.94
C TYR A 81 4.92 10.40 2.34
N HIS A 82 5.88 9.92 3.14
CA HIS A 82 7.21 9.54 2.67
C HIS A 82 7.16 8.44 1.60
N ALA A 83 6.34 7.39 1.79
CA ALA A 83 6.11 6.36 0.76
C ALA A 83 5.52 6.95 -0.53
N LYS A 84 4.51 7.83 -0.41
CA LYS A 84 3.89 8.52 -1.56
C LYS A 84 4.92 9.39 -2.31
N LYS A 85 5.84 10.06 -1.61
CA LYS A 85 6.91 10.88 -2.21
C LYS A 85 8.03 10.05 -2.83
N SER A 86 8.30 8.87 -2.30
CA SER A 86 9.31 7.95 -2.81
C SER A 86 8.88 7.13 -4.03
N GLY A 87 7.82 7.55 -4.74
CA GLY A 87 7.36 6.92 -5.98
C GLY A 87 6.09 6.08 -5.84
N ARG A 88 5.44 6.07 -4.66
CA ARG A 88 4.23 5.24 -4.37
C ARG A 88 4.53 3.74 -4.51
N ASN A 89 3.48 2.91 -4.38
CA ASN A 89 3.57 1.46 -4.52
C ASN A 89 4.71 0.83 -3.66
N CYS A 90 4.86 1.34 -2.44
CA CYS A 90 5.92 0.95 -1.52
C CYS A 90 5.47 1.16 -0.07
N ILE A 91 6.27 0.61 0.84
CA ILE A 91 6.13 0.78 2.28
C ILE A 91 7.20 1.77 2.75
N SER A 92 6.84 2.65 3.68
CA SER A 92 7.79 3.41 4.50
C SER A 92 7.64 2.97 5.94
N TYR A 93 8.74 2.53 6.54
CA TYR A 93 8.82 2.11 7.94
C TYR A 93 10.20 2.47 8.49
N ASP A 94 10.27 3.11 9.65
CA ASP A 94 11.53 3.57 10.27
C ASP A 94 12.45 4.34 9.30
N ASN A 95 11.87 5.26 8.52
CA ASN A 95 12.53 6.02 7.44
C ASN A 95 13.14 5.18 6.30
N VAL A 96 12.93 3.86 6.29
CA VAL A 96 13.34 2.96 5.21
C VAL A 96 12.20 2.78 4.21
N ILE A 97 12.53 2.85 2.92
CA ILE A 97 11.59 2.54 1.83
C ILE A 97 11.78 1.08 1.39
N ILE A 98 10.70 0.31 1.48
CA ILE A 98 10.63 -1.07 1.01
C ILE A 98 9.77 -1.09 -0.26
N LYS A 99 10.40 -1.43 -1.39
CA LYS A 99 9.75 -1.42 -2.71
C LYS A 99 8.91 -2.67 -2.95
N ASN A 100 7.86 -2.52 -3.76
CA ASN A 100 7.08 -3.67 -4.22
C ASN A 100 7.93 -4.54 -5.15
N PRO A 101 8.16 -5.83 -4.84
CA PRO A 101 8.94 -6.71 -5.70
C PRO A 101 8.29 -6.93 -7.07
N ASN A 102 6.96 -6.83 -7.16
CA ASN A 102 6.20 -7.03 -8.40
C ASN A 102 6.25 -5.83 -9.36
N GLU A 103 6.87 -4.71 -8.97
CA GLU A 103 6.92 -3.49 -9.79
C GLU A 103 7.69 -3.69 -11.12
N ARG A 104 8.66 -4.61 -11.17
CA ARG A 104 9.40 -4.94 -12.40
C ARG A 104 8.57 -5.69 -13.45
N VAL A 105 7.50 -6.39 -13.05
CA VAL A 105 6.75 -7.26 -13.95
C VAL A 105 5.85 -6.46 -14.90
N TRP A 106 5.37 -5.30 -14.46
CA TRP A 106 4.38 -4.49 -15.20
C TRP A 106 4.95 -3.62 -16.33
N GLN A 107 6.27 -3.38 -16.37
CA GLN A 107 6.87 -2.67 -17.51
C GLN A 107 6.83 -3.51 -18.80
N ASN A 108 6.84 -4.85 -18.69
CA ASN A 108 6.81 -5.74 -19.84
C ASN A 108 5.39 -5.96 -20.39
N GLU A 109 4.36 -6.03 -19.53
CA GLU A 109 2.97 -6.20 -19.96
C GLU A 109 2.26 -4.90 -20.37
N SER A 110 2.69 -3.73 -19.84
CA SER A 110 2.12 -2.43 -20.19
C SER A 110 2.36 -2.04 -21.66
N SER A 111 3.37 -2.58 -22.33
CA SER A 111 3.63 -2.31 -23.74
C SER A 111 2.53 -2.86 -24.65
N ALA A 112 1.97 -4.03 -24.33
CA ALA A 112 0.87 -4.63 -25.08
C ALA A 112 -0.44 -3.87 -24.88
N LEU A 113 -0.74 -3.44 -23.64
CA LEU A 113 -1.95 -2.66 -23.34
C LEU A 113 -1.87 -1.22 -23.87
N LYS A 114 -0.69 -0.58 -23.86
CA LYS A 114 -0.49 0.75 -24.47
C LYS A 114 -0.71 0.72 -25.98
N ASN A 115 -0.27 -0.33 -26.67
CA ASN A 115 -0.52 -0.51 -28.10
C ASN A 115 -2.01 -0.69 -28.40
N LEU A 116 -2.73 -1.49 -27.60
CA LEU A 116 -4.16 -1.73 -27.78
C LEU A 116 -5.00 -0.46 -27.58
N VAL A 117 -4.67 0.36 -26.59
CA VAL A 117 -5.34 1.66 -26.35
C VAL A 117 -5.04 2.67 -27.47
N ALA A 118 -3.80 2.68 -27.99
CA ALA A 118 -3.41 3.55 -29.11
C ALA A 118 -4.01 3.14 -30.47
N GLU A 119 -4.46 1.90 -30.61
CA GLU A 119 -5.08 1.36 -31.82
C GLU A 119 -6.61 1.62 -31.83
N CYS A 120 -7.26 1.56 -30.66
CA CYS A 120 -8.65 1.97 -30.51
C CYS A 120 -8.88 3.48 -30.67
N ALA A 121 -7.87 4.32 -30.42
CA ALA A 121 -7.96 5.78 -30.58
C ALA A 121 -7.73 6.27 -32.03
N ARG A 122 -7.44 5.36 -32.97
CA ARG A 122 -7.17 5.65 -34.40
C ARG A 122 -8.31 5.23 -35.33
N LYS A 123 -9.44 4.78 -34.80
CA LYS A 123 -10.72 4.60 -35.53
C LYS A 123 -11.75 5.58 -34.99
#